data_AF-A0A835GQL5-F1
#
_entry.id   AF-A0A835GQL5-F1
#
_cell.length_a   1.000
_cell.length_b   1.000
_cell.length_c   1.000
_cell.angle_alpha   90.00
_cell.angle_beta   90.00
_cell.angle_gamma   90.00
#
_symmetry.space_group_name_H-M   'P 1'
#
loop_
_entity.id
_entity.type
_entity.pdbx_description
1 polymer ?
#
loop_
_entity_poly.entity_id
_entity_poly.type
_entity_poly.pdbx_seq_one_letter_code
_entity_poly.pdbx_strand_id
1 'polypeptide(L)'
;MTAEGTLLRGVMRMRRFRFWVFGEWRDVVVDDRLPGRAARYDFTLPLLEKAFAKLHGSYAALRGASVADALQALSGGVVQSFSLRAQPRALTLRVLQTAVPRSTLLVAHGAGPSRGQAPGRAYVVAGLARVRGTTLLVRLRGPAGAPGRGAWAPDALGRGAWAPGSSEWSALGPHDRELLAPRTDSLDDFWMSFDEFAETFSQLELVHVGPDDWLLEPALQARRPWRAVLARRRWRPGYNAGGPPRCAETTGANPQFLVQIPASEGEGARKCHVVVSVTQQYEPGQRRLLAAWSRAAGAGRCGRARRRTSSYGLRALLREAGVTVSNKVLEALVLRFARDARLTHEAYVMALARLHVAHERFRSLDSRLKYNPVSLEEVGVAGRVSRPGGSPLTAVLLQMILMTIYS
;
A
#
# COMPACT_ATOMS: atom_id res chain seq x y z
N MET A 1 6.06 22.44 -8.89
CA MET A 1 4.60 22.68 -9.05
C MET A 1 4.40 24.17 -9.26
N THR A 2 4.12 24.62 -10.48
CA THR A 2 3.81 26.04 -10.78
C THR A 2 2.36 26.11 -11.27
N ALA A 3 1.53 26.85 -10.56
CA ALA A 3 0.16 27.14 -10.94
C ALA A 3 0.07 28.64 -11.26
N GLU A 4 0.31 29.00 -12.52
CA GLU A 4 -0.04 30.33 -13.01
C GLU A 4 -1.52 30.35 -13.44
N GLY A 5 -2.26 31.39 -13.04
CA GLY A 5 -3.63 31.58 -13.51
C GLY A 5 -4.46 32.60 -12.73
N THR A 6 -4.32 33.87 -13.12
CA THR A 6 -5.11 35.06 -12.73
C THR A 6 -6.62 34.78 -12.70
N LEU A 7 -7.34 35.19 -11.65
CA LEU A 7 -8.79 34.99 -11.45
C LEU A 7 -9.65 35.83 -12.41
N LEU A 8 -10.34 35.20 -13.36
CA LEU A 8 -11.44 35.79 -14.14
C LEU A 8 -12.68 34.91 -13.93
N ARG A 9 -13.75 35.52 -13.40
CA ARG A 9 -15.05 34.87 -13.13
C ARG A 9 -15.76 34.55 -14.45
N GLY A 10 -16.24 33.32 -14.60
CA GLY A 10 -17.15 32.91 -15.70
C GLY A 10 -16.58 31.90 -16.70
N VAL A 11 -15.28 31.62 -16.67
CA VAL A 11 -14.66 30.58 -17.51
C VAL A 11 -14.50 29.31 -16.69
N MET A 12 -15.10 28.20 -17.14
CA MET A 12 -14.90 26.88 -16.52
C MET A 12 -13.44 26.49 -16.65
N ARG A 13 -12.67 26.56 -15.55
CA ARG A 13 -11.24 26.27 -15.57
C ARG A 13 -11.00 24.79 -15.39
N MET A 14 -10.54 24.15 -16.46
CA MET A 14 -10.02 22.80 -16.38
C MET A 14 -8.60 22.83 -15.79
N ARG A 15 -8.36 22.02 -14.75
CA ARG A 15 -7.03 21.79 -14.20
C ARG A 15 -6.60 20.36 -14.47
N ARG A 16 -5.31 20.19 -14.82
CA ARG A 16 -4.69 18.90 -15.08
C ARG A 16 -3.78 18.50 -13.92
N PHE A 17 -4.01 17.31 -13.37
CA PHE A 17 -3.16 16.67 -12.37
C PHE A 17 -2.56 15.39 -12.95
N ARG A 18 -1.38 14.99 -12.48
CA ARG A 18 -0.73 13.74 -12.89
C ARG A 18 -0.61 12.82 -11.69
N PHE A 19 -1.02 11.57 -11.86
CA PHE A 19 -0.91 10.55 -10.82
C PHE A 19 -0.18 9.32 -11.36
N TRP A 20 0.66 8.74 -10.53
CA TRP A 20 1.35 7.49 -10.83
C TRP A 20 0.42 6.30 -10.60
N VAL A 21 0.27 5.46 -11.62
CA VAL A 21 -0.63 4.31 -11.61
C VAL A 21 0.07 3.14 -12.31
N PHE A 22 0.51 2.14 -11.54
CA PHE A 22 1.13 0.90 -12.04
C PHE A 22 2.32 1.11 -12.99
N GLY A 23 3.21 2.06 -12.68
CA GLY A 23 4.43 2.29 -13.47
C GLY A 23 4.29 3.39 -14.54
N GLU A 24 3.13 4.04 -14.64
CA GLU A 24 2.87 5.08 -15.62
C GLU A 24 2.20 6.30 -14.99
N TRP A 25 2.61 7.49 -15.44
CA TRP A 25 1.94 8.74 -15.10
C TRP A 25 0.65 8.88 -15.93
N ARG A 26 -0.47 9.11 -15.25
CA ARG A 26 -1.79 9.33 -15.86
C ARG A 26 -2.29 10.73 -15.58
N ASP A 27 -2.69 11.40 -16.66
CA ASP A 27 -3.27 12.74 -16.59
C ASP A 27 -4.75 12.66 -16.24
N VAL A 28 -5.17 13.43 -15.25
CA VAL A 28 -6.56 13.58 -14.82
C VAL A 28 -6.94 15.04 -14.87
N VAL A 29 -7.93 15.35 -15.72
CA VAL A 29 -8.47 16.69 -15.87
C VAL A 29 -9.75 16.82 -15.05
N VAL A 30 -9.85 17.86 -14.23
CA VAL A 30 -11.01 18.19 -13.42
C VAL A 30 -11.44 19.64 -13.62
N ASP A 31 -12.73 19.88 -13.54
CA ASP A 31 -13.30 21.22 -13.47
C ASP A 31 -13.20 21.80 -12.04
N ASP A 32 -13.51 23.08 -11.91
CA ASP A 32 -13.44 23.87 -10.68
C ASP A 32 -14.65 23.73 -9.74
N ARG A 33 -15.67 22.93 -10.09
CA ARG A 33 -16.84 22.71 -9.22
C ARG A 33 -16.48 21.79 -8.06
N LEU A 34 -16.42 22.34 -6.86
CA LEU A 34 -16.16 21.60 -5.63
C LEU A 34 -17.46 21.40 -4.83
N PRO A 35 -17.62 20.26 -4.14
CA PRO A 35 -18.73 20.07 -3.21
C PRO A 35 -18.53 20.95 -1.97
N GLY A 36 -19.35 21.99 -1.80
CA GLY A 36 -19.39 22.84 -0.60
C GLY A 36 -18.96 24.30 -0.82
N ARG A 37 -18.91 25.07 0.28
CA ARG A 37 -18.47 26.48 0.29
C ARG A 37 -16.95 26.51 0.33
N ALA A 38 -16.30 26.85 -0.78
CA ALA A 38 -14.85 26.87 -0.85
C ALA A 38 -14.24 27.93 0.08
N ALA A 39 -13.20 27.56 0.82
CA ALA A 39 -12.34 28.50 1.53
C ALA A 39 -11.69 29.44 0.52
N ARG A 40 -11.62 30.74 0.86
CA ARG A 40 -11.47 31.83 -0.10
C ARG A 40 -10.10 31.94 -0.81
N TYR A 41 -9.09 31.11 -0.52
CA TYR A 41 -7.70 31.50 -0.90
C TYR A 41 -6.78 30.41 -1.50
N ASP A 42 -7.07 29.10 -1.44
CA ASP A 42 -6.31 28.09 -2.20
C ASP A 42 -7.18 26.89 -2.64
N PHE A 43 -7.38 26.77 -3.95
CA PHE A 43 -8.17 25.69 -4.56
C PHE A 43 -7.32 24.48 -4.95
N THR A 44 -5.99 24.55 -4.83
CA THR A 44 -5.10 23.52 -5.35
C THR A 44 -5.28 22.19 -4.63
N LEU A 45 -5.33 22.19 -3.30
CA LEU A 45 -5.54 20.98 -2.50
C LEU A 45 -6.94 20.37 -2.70
N PRO A 46 -8.06 21.14 -2.62
CA PRO A 46 -9.37 20.58 -2.94
C PRO A 46 -9.50 20.03 -4.37
N LEU A 47 -8.89 20.68 -5.36
CA LEU A 47 -8.90 20.19 -6.74
C LEU A 47 -8.03 18.95 -6.94
N LEU A 48 -6.91 18.84 -6.21
CA LEU A 48 -6.10 17.63 -6.17
C LEU A 48 -6.90 16.46 -5.60
N GLU A 49 -7.59 16.67 -4.47
CA GLU A 49 -8.47 15.67 -3.87
C GLU A 49 -9.58 15.24 -4.84
N LYS A 50 -10.19 16.21 -5.55
CA LYS A 50 -11.19 15.93 -6.59
C LYS A 50 -10.62 15.07 -7.73
N ALA A 51 -9.43 15.40 -8.22
CA ALA A 51 -8.79 14.64 -9.29
C ALA A 51 -8.43 13.22 -8.82
N PHE A 52 -8.00 13.08 -7.57
CA PHE A 52 -7.74 11.78 -6.95
C PHE A 52 -9.03 10.97 -6.78
N ALA A 53 -10.11 11.59 -6.31
CA ALA A 53 -11.43 10.97 -6.22
C ALA A 53 -11.93 10.50 -7.60
N LYS A 54 -11.70 11.28 -8.66
CA LYS A 54 -12.03 10.90 -10.04
C LYS A 54 -11.21 9.69 -10.50
N LEU A 55 -9.92 9.61 -10.16
CA LEU A 55 -9.08 8.46 -10.47
C LEU A 55 -9.59 7.17 -9.80
N HIS A 56 -10.06 7.27 -8.55
CA HIS A 56 -10.62 6.16 -7.77
C HIS A 56 -12.13 5.93 -8.00
N GLY A 57 -12.77 6.76 -8.83
CA GLY A 57 -14.17 6.66 -9.25
C GLY A 57 -15.18 7.47 -8.43
N SER A 58 -14.91 7.78 -7.16
CA SER A 58 -15.73 8.67 -6.33
C SER A 58 -15.02 9.15 -5.07
N TYR A 59 -15.51 10.22 -4.43
CA TYR A 59 -15.04 10.63 -3.09
C TYR A 59 -15.27 9.55 -2.03
N ALA A 60 -16.33 8.75 -2.16
CA ALA A 60 -16.60 7.65 -1.24
C ALA A 60 -15.53 6.54 -1.33
N ALA A 61 -14.96 6.33 -2.51
CA ALA A 61 -13.88 5.35 -2.73
C ALA A 61 -12.57 5.75 -2.05
N LEU A 62 -12.39 7.03 -1.68
CA LEU A 62 -11.23 7.49 -0.90
C LEU A 62 -11.36 7.15 0.59
N ARG A 63 -12.57 6.88 1.10
CA ARG A 63 -12.78 6.55 2.50
C ARG A 63 -12.18 5.18 2.82
N GLY A 64 -11.05 5.18 3.51
CA GLY A 64 -10.30 3.97 3.87
C GLY A 64 -9.13 3.65 2.94
N ALA A 65 -8.81 4.54 1.99
CA ALA A 65 -7.55 4.47 1.26
C ALA A 65 -6.36 4.63 2.23
N SER A 66 -5.28 3.89 2.00
CA SER A 66 -4.09 4.01 2.83
C SER A 66 -3.31 5.28 2.45
N VAL A 67 -2.60 5.86 3.43
CA VAL A 67 -1.69 6.99 3.15
C VAL A 67 -0.59 6.55 2.19
N ALA A 68 -0.14 5.30 2.30
CA ALA A 68 0.87 4.74 1.41
C ALA A 68 0.44 4.75 -0.07
N ASP A 69 -0.80 4.36 -0.36
CA ASP A 69 -1.34 4.41 -1.73
C ASP A 69 -1.38 5.83 -2.29
N ALA A 70 -1.78 6.79 -1.44
CA ALA A 70 -1.81 8.20 -1.83
C ALA A 70 -0.40 8.75 -2.08
N LEU A 71 0.57 8.46 -1.19
CA LEU A 71 1.96 8.85 -1.37
C LEU A 71 2.56 8.24 -2.64
N GLN A 72 2.27 6.97 -2.92
CA GLN A 72 2.73 6.29 -4.14
C GLN A 72 2.12 6.94 -5.38
N ALA A 73 0.83 7.24 -5.38
CA ALA A 73 0.15 7.84 -6.51
C ALA A 73 0.59 9.29 -6.78
N LEU A 74 1.00 10.03 -5.74
CA LEU A 74 1.46 11.41 -5.88
C LEU A 74 2.94 11.51 -6.28
N SER A 75 3.78 10.57 -5.83
CA SER A 75 5.23 10.65 -6.00
C SER A 75 5.81 9.71 -7.07
N GLY A 76 5.12 8.63 -7.39
CA GLY A 76 5.68 7.53 -8.19
C GLY A 76 6.73 6.67 -7.47
N GLY A 77 7.14 7.06 -6.27
CA GLY A 77 8.11 6.34 -5.46
C GLY A 77 7.60 5.02 -4.92
N VAL A 78 8.53 4.16 -4.52
CA VAL A 78 8.20 2.92 -3.81
C VAL A 78 7.92 3.26 -2.35
N VAL A 79 6.72 2.97 -1.87
CA VAL A 79 6.32 3.26 -0.48
C VAL A 79 6.46 2.03 0.40
N GLN A 80 7.08 2.22 1.56
CA GLN A 80 7.22 1.23 2.62
C GLN A 80 6.59 1.77 3.90
N SER A 81 5.55 1.09 4.38
CA SER A 81 4.94 1.37 5.68
C SER A 81 5.67 0.61 6.79
N PHE A 82 6.18 1.33 7.77
CA PHE A 82 6.97 0.80 8.86
C PHE A 82 6.32 1.11 10.21
N SER A 83 5.86 0.06 10.92
CA SER A 83 5.24 0.24 12.23
C SER A 83 6.30 0.40 13.31
N LEU A 84 6.35 1.58 13.93
CA LEU A 84 7.34 1.91 14.96
C LEU A 84 7.14 1.12 16.25
N ARG A 85 5.89 0.77 16.59
CA ARG A 85 5.55 0.02 17.81
C ARG A 85 5.84 -1.46 17.73
N ALA A 86 5.78 -2.03 16.52
CA ALA A 86 5.96 -3.47 16.32
C ALA A 86 7.43 -3.86 16.08
N GLN A 87 8.30 -2.88 15.84
CA GLN A 87 9.67 -3.12 15.40
C GLN A 87 10.70 -2.75 16.49
N PRO A 88 11.81 -3.52 16.61
CA PRO A 88 12.90 -3.17 17.51
C PRO A 88 13.48 -1.78 17.22
N ARG A 89 13.72 -0.99 18.28
CA ARG A 89 14.30 0.36 18.20
C ARG A 89 15.60 0.42 17.39
N ALA A 90 16.46 -0.60 17.54
CA ALA A 90 17.72 -0.71 16.79
C ALA A 90 17.52 -0.83 15.27
N LEU A 91 16.44 -1.48 14.82
CA LEU A 91 16.11 -1.57 13.39
C LEU A 91 15.60 -0.22 12.87
N THR A 92 14.69 0.42 13.60
CA THR A 92 14.19 1.76 13.27
C THR A 92 15.33 2.77 13.11
N LEU A 93 16.29 2.75 14.04
CA LEU A 93 17.49 3.59 13.98
C LEU A 93 18.29 3.36 12.69
N ARG A 94 18.56 2.10 12.36
CA ARG A 94 19.29 1.75 11.14
C ARG A 94 18.53 2.20 9.88
N VAL A 95 17.21 2.03 9.86
CA VAL A 95 16.35 2.49 8.76
C VAL A 95 16.43 4.00 8.62
N LEU A 96 16.30 4.76 9.70
CA LEU A 96 16.40 6.23 9.65
C LEU A 96 17.79 6.70 9.20
N GLN A 97 18.86 6.15 9.77
CA GLN A 97 20.25 6.49 9.40
C GLN A 97 20.56 6.23 7.93
N THR A 98 19.86 5.28 7.31
CA THR A 98 20.09 4.86 5.93
C THR A 98 19.13 5.53 4.95
N ALA A 99 17.92 5.91 5.38
CA ALA A 99 16.91 6.56 4.57
C ALA A 99 17.09 8.09 4.51
N VAL A 100 17.39 8.75 5.63
CA VAL A 100 17.55 10.21 5.71
C VAL A 100 18.59 10.79 4.72
N PRO A 101 19.80 10.20 4.57
CA PRO A 101 20.78 10.72 3.61
C PRO A 101 20.50 10.33 2.16
N ARG A 102 19.51 9.45 1.90
CA ARG A 102 19.13 9.00 0.55
C ARG A 102 17.92 9.79 0.04
N SER A 103 17.60 9.64 -1.24
CA SER A 103 16.39 10.19 -1.87
C SER A 103 15.12 9.47 -1.40
N THR A 104 14.90 9.45 -0.08
CA THR A 104 13.71 8.91 0.58
C THR A 104 13.00 10.02 1.34
N LEU A 105 11.69 10.18 1.07
CA LEU A 105 10.84 11.03 1.88
C LEU A 105 10.32 10.22 3.07
N LEU A 106 10.32 10.81 4.25
CA LEU A 106 10.00 10.14 5.51
C LEU A 106 8.83 10.88 6.15
N VAL A 107 7.72 10.19 6.35
CA VAL A 107 6.50 10.75 6.93
C VAL A 107 6.10 9.94 8.14
N ALA A 108 6.05 10.57 9.30
CA ALA A 108 5.67 9.95 10.56
C ALA A 108 4.23 10.31 10.93
N HIS A 109 3.48 9.33 11.42
CA HIS A 109 2.08 9.48 11.85
C HIS A 109 1.93 9.02 13.30
N GLY A 110 1.37 9.88 14.15
CA GLY A 110 1.11 9.54 15.55
C GLY A 110 -0.25 8.90 15.77
N ALA A 111 -0.35 8.12 16.85
CA ALA A 111 -1.52 7.31 17.18
C ALA A 111 -2.62 8.04 17.97
N GLY A 112 -2.50 9.35 18.23
CA GLY A 112 -3.54 10.12 18.94
C GLY A 112 -2.99 11.21 19.86
N PRO A 113 -3.86 11.93 20.58
CA PRO A 113 -3.55 13.14 21.34
C PRO A 113 -2.91 12.85 22.70
N SER A 114 -1.86 12.02 22.73
CA SER A 114 -1.25 11.56 23.98
C SER A 114 -0.17 12.51 24.51
N ARG A 115 0.39 13.40 23.68
CA ARG A 115 1.43 14.39 24.09
C ARG A 115 1.39 15.65 23.20
N GLY A 116 0.33 16.45 23.28
CA GLY A 116 0.22 17.73 22.55
C GLY A 116 0.00 17.63 21.02
N GLN A 117 -0.20 16.42 20.50
CA GLN A 117 -0.42 16.20 19.07
C GLN A 117 -1.92 16.28 18.72
N ALA A 118 -2.27 16.98 17.64
CA ALA A 118 -3.60 16.82 17.07
C ALA A 118 -3.68 15.43 16.41
N PRO A 119 -4.71 14.62 16.70
CA PRO A 119 -4.84 13.27 16.16
C PRO A 119 -4.82 13.29 14.62
N GLY A 120 -4.07 12.36 14.02
CA GLY A 120 -4.04 12.18 12.57
C GLY A 120 -3.15 13.16 11.79
N ARG A 121 -2.29 13.94 12.45
CA ARG A 121 -1.30 14.78 11.75
C ARG A 121 -0.08 13.98 11.30
N ALA A 122 0.40 14.31 10.11
CA ALA A 122 1.64 13.79 9.52
C ALA A 122 2.79 14.78 9.76
N TYR A 123 3.96 14.26 10.11
CA TYR A 123 5.19 15.02 10.32
C TYR A 123 6.26 14.53 9.35
N VAL A 124 7.02 15.43 8.76
CA VAL A 124 8.11 15.06 7.85
C VAL A 124 9.40 14.94 8.64
N VAL A 125 10.10 13.81 8.50
CA VAL A 125 11.45 13.65 9.09
C VAL A 125 12.46 14.31 8.16
N ALA A 126 13.05 15.42 8.62
CA ALA A 126 13.95 16.24 7.83
C ALA A 126 15.42 15.86 8.02
N GLY A 127 15.81 15.33 9.18
CA GLY A 127 17.20 15.07 9.49
C GLY A 127 17.44 14.30 10.78
N LEU A 128 18.70 13.91 10.99
CA LEU A 128 19.21 13.28 12.19
C LEU A 128 20.46 14.01 12.66
N ALA A 129 20.63 14.15 13.97
CA ALA A 129 21.84 14.69 14.57
C ALA A 129 22.23 13.85 15.78
N ARG A 130 23.53 13.74 16.04
CA ARG A 130 24.05 13.09 17.25
C ARG A 130 24.77 14.14 18.07
N VAL A 131 24.36 14.27 19.33
CA VAL A 131 24.80 15.33 20.24
C VAL A 131 25.51 14.68 21.42
N ARG A 132 26.59 15.29 21.93
CA ARG A 132 27.42 14.74 23.02
C ARG A 132 27.90 13.29 22.78
N GLY A 133 28.01 12.88 21.51
CA GLY A 133 28.43 11.54 21.11
C GLY A 133 27.44 10.40 21.41
N THR A 134 26.40 10.62 22.23
CA THR A 134 25.52 9.55 22.72
C THR A 134 24.07 9.75 22.30
N THR A 135 23.54 10.97 22.41
CA THR A 135 22.12 11.25 22.20
C THR A 135 21.81 11.45 20.72
N LEU A 136 20.88 10.65 20.19
CA LEU A 136 20.38 10.81 18.83
C LEU A 136 19.10 11.65 18.82
N LEU A 137 19.11 12.69 18.01
CA LEU A 137 17.98 13.58 17.78
C LEU A 137 17.44 13.42 16.36
N VAL A 138 16.13 13.55 16.26
CA VAL A 138 15.37 13.51 15.01
C VAL A 138 14.79 14.91 14.78
N ARG A 139 15.03 15.48 13.60
CA ARG A 139 14.41 16.74 13.17
C ARG A 139 13.09 16.43 12.48
N LEU A 140 12.01 16.99 12.99
CA LEU A 140 10.68 16.88 12.42
C LEU A 140 10.19 18.23 11.94
N ARG A 141 9.37 18.19 10.90
CA ARG A 141 8.65 19.33 10.35
C ARG A 141 7.16 19.06 10.44
N GLY A 142 6.45 19.96 11.11
CA GLY A 142 4.98 19.96 11.15
C GLY A 142 4.35 20.46 9.83
N PRO A 143 3.04 20.22 9.63
CA PRO A 143 2.31 20.85 8.53
C PRO A 143 2.17 22.36 8.75
N ALA A 144 2.36 23.14 7.68
CA ALA A 144 2.32 24.60 7.72
C ALA A 144 0.99 25.14 8.27
N GLY A 145 1.06 26.13 9.17
CA GLY A 145 -0.13 26.78 9.74
C GLY A 145 -0.81 26.00 10.87
N ALA A 146 -0.18 24.96 11.40
CA ALA A 146 -0.64 24.31 12.63
C ALA A 146 -0.49 25.26 13.84
N PRO A 147 -1.53 25.40 14.71
CA PRO A 147 -1.37 26.11 15.97
C PRO A 147 -0.35 25.36 16.83
N GLY A 148 0.74 26.04 17.17
CA GLY A 148 1.95 25.46 17.76
C GLY A 148 3.19 25.88 16.99
N ARG A 149 3.52 27.18 17.02
CA ARG A 149 4.75 27.75 16.43
C ARG A 149 5.99 26.97 16.90
N GLY A 150 6.65 26.24 16.01
CA GLY A 150 8.07 25.90 16.10
C GLY A 150 8.55 25.10 17.32
N ALA A 151 7.64 24.60 18.14
CA ALA A 151 7.97 23.93 19.37
C ALA A 151 7.10 22.69 19.51
N TRP A 152 7.75 21.54 19.49
CA TRP A 152 7.22 20.36 20.13
C TRP A 152 7.05 20.68 21.62
N ALA A 153 5.83 20.53 22.14
CA ALA A 153 5.43 20.98 23.47
C ALA A 153 4.79 19.80 24.25
N PRO A 154 5.62 18.97 24.91
CA PRO A 154 5.19 17.82 25.71
C PRO A 154 4.79 18.18 27.15
N ASP A 155 5.24 19.33 27.66
CA ASP A 155 5.15 19.71 29.07
C ASP A 155 4.02 20.74 29.30
N ALA A 156 3.61 20.88 30.56
CA ALA A 156 2.56 21.81 30.96
C ALA A 156 2.93 23.31 30.73
N LEU A 157 4.22 23.60 30.46
CA LEU A 157 4.77 24.95 30.22
C LEU A 157 4.99 25.27 28.72
N GLY A 158 4.72 24.34 27.81
CA GLY A 158 4.81 24.56 26.36
C GLY A 158 6.22 24.54 25.76
N ARG A 159 7.21 23.97 26.45
CA ARG A 159 8.61 23.83 26.03
C ARG A 159 9.03 22.35 25.91
N GLY A 160 9.32 21.92 24.69
CA GLY A 160 9.96 20.62 24.45
C GLY A 160 11.40 20.54 24.91
N ALA A 161 11.79 19.35 25.37
CA ALA A 161 13.20 18.97 25.39
C ALA A 161 13.81 19.25 24.00
N TRP A 162 15.00 19.88 23.98
CA TRP A 162 15.69 20.34 22.77
C TRP A 162 15.07 21.53 22.04
N ALA A 163 14.06 22.18 22.61
CA ALA A 163 13.58 23.48 22.13
C ALA A 163 14.49 24.64 22.62
N PRO A 164 14.55 25.77 21.92
CA PRO A 164 15.27 26.96 22.38
C PRO A 164 14.81 27.37 23.80
N GLY A 165 15.77 27.45 24.74
CA GLY A 165 15.50 27.79 26.14
C GLY A 165 15.21 26.59 27.06
N SER A 166 15.20 25.36 26.55
CA SER A 166 15.24 24.15 27.40
C SER A 166 16.58 24.01 28.12
N SER A 167 16.61 23.26 29.22
CA SER A 167 17.84 23.00 29.98
C SER A 167 18.87 22.23 29.12
N GLU A 168 18.36 21.33 28.28
CA GLU A 168 19.08 20.50 27.34
C GLU A 168 19.74 21.36 26.26
N TRP A 169 19.00 22.34 25.71
CA TRP A 169 19.51 23.30 24.73
C TRP A 169 20.56 24.25 25.33
N SER A 170 20.31 24.74 26.54
CA SER A 170 21.24 25.61 27.26
C SER A 170 22.54 24.90 27.60
N ALA A 171 22.51 23.60 27.84
CA ALA A 171 23.67 22.79 28.14
C ALA A 171 24.44 22.29 26.88
N LEU A 172 24.05 22.69 25.66
CA LEU A 172 24.78 22.38 24.43
C LEU A 172 26.05 23.23 24.29
N GLY A 173 27.14 22.62 23.83
CA GLY A 173 28.34 23.34 23.41
C GLY A 173 28.12 24.14 22.11
N PRO A 174 29.03 25.08 21.78
CA PRO A 174 28.86 25.96 20.62
C PRO A 174 28.72 25.19 19.29
N HIS A 175 29.51 24.12 19.10
CA HIS A 175 29.45 23.28 17.91
C HIS A 175 28.10 22.57 17.75
N ASP A 176 27.60 21.93 18.81
CA ASP A 176 26.31 21.24 18.79
C ASP A 176 25.13 22.21 18.58
N ARG A 177 25.22 23.44 19.11
CA ARG A 177 24.23 24.49 18.87
C ARG A 177 24.18 24.90 17.41
N GLU A 178 25.34 25.06 16.76
CA GLU A 178 25.42 25.38 15.33
C GLU A 178 24.85 24.24 14.47
N LEU A 179 25.13 22.99 14.82
CA LEU A 179 24.58 21.82 14.13
C LEU A 179 23.04 21.74 14.22
N LEU A 180 22.48 22.06 15.39
CA LEU A 180 21.04 22.02 15.64
C LEU A 180 20.31 23.31 15.25
N ALA A 181 21.05 24.37 14.91
CA ALA A 181 20.48 25.64 14.51
C ALA A 181 19.51 25.46 13.33
N PRO A 182 18.38 26.17 13.32
CA PRO A 182 17.45 26.10 12.21
C PRO A 182 18.16 26.49 10.91
N ARG A 183 18.25 25.55 9.96
CA ARG A 183 18.82 25.81 8.62
C ARG A 183 17.85 26.53 7.68
N THR A 184 16.65 26.84 8.14
CA THR A 184 15.55 27.35 7.32
C THR A 184 14.68 28.20 8.23
N ASP A 185 14.21 29.35 7.76
CA ASP A 185 13.30 30.25 8.49
C ASP A 185 11.89 29.65 8.71
N SER A 186 11.68 28.38 8.36
CA SER A 186 10.43 27.68 8.58
C SER A 186 10.23 27.44 10.08
N LEU A 187 9.40 28.27 10.68
CA LEU A 187 8.95 28.27 12.08
C LEU A 187 8.22 26.98 12.52
N ASP A 188 8.29 25.89 11.76
CA ASP A 188 7.56 24.63 12.01
C ASP A 188 8.50 23.41 12.22
N ASP A 189 9.81 23.65 12.25
CA ASP A 189 10.83 22.62 12.46
C ASP A 189 11.22 22.52 13.93
N PHE A 190 11.31 21.30 14.45
CA PHE A 190 11.76 21.05 15.82
C PHE A 190 12.61 19.79 15.92
N TRP A 191 13.37 19.70 17.01
CA TRP A 191 14.16 18.52 17.37
C TRP A 191 13.48 17.76 18.50
N MET A 192 13.59 16.44 18.47
CA MET A 192 13.19 15.58 19.57
C MET A 192 14.14 14.39 19.70
N SER A 193 14.18 13.75 20.87
CA SER A 193 14.98 12.54 21.06
C SER A 193 14.43 11.38 20.23
N PHE A 194 15.30 10.47 19.81
CA PHE A 194 14.86 9.27 19.08
C PHE A 194 13.94 8.37 19.92
N ASP A 195 14.22 8.20 21.21
CA ASP A 195 13.38 7.36 22.08
C ASP A 195 11.96 7.90 22.16
N GLU A 196 11.83 9.22 22.28
CA GLU A 196 10.54 9.86 22.29
C GLU A 196 9.83 9.84 20.94
N PHE A 197 10.59 9.95 19.84
CA PHE A 197 10.05 9.74 18.50
C PHE A 197 9.43 8.34 18.37
N ALA A 198 10.13 7.30 18.83
CA ALA A 198 9.66 5.92 18.76
C ALA A 198 8.41 5.66 19.64
N GLU A 199 8.24 6.41 20.73
CA GLU A 199 7.07 6.32 21.61
C GLU A 199 5.88 7.13 21.10
N THR A 200 6.14 8.31 20.55
CA THR A 200 5.11 9.27 20.11
C THR A 200 4.47 8.82 18.80
N PHE A 201 5.28 8.36 17.84
CA PHE A 201 4.83 7.98 16.51
C PHE A 201 4.52 6.49 16.41
N SER A 202 3.52 6.15 15.60
CA SER A 202 3.03 4.77 15.48
C SER A 202 3.40 4.13 14.15
N GLN A 203 3.42 4.92 13.10
CA GLN A 203 3.72 4.51 11.73
C GLN A 203 4.70 5.50 11.12
N LEU A 204 5.61 4.97 10.31
CA LEU A 204 6.57 5.71 9.50
C LEU A 204 6.43 5.24 8.06
N GLU A 205 6.04 6.12 7.16
CA GLU A 205 5.99 5.88 5.72
C GLU A 205 7.30 6.35 5.09
N LEU A 206 7.97 5.45 4.36
CA LEU A 206 9.17 5.73 3.60
C LEU A 206 8.84 5.71 2.12
N VAL A 207 9.02 6.83 1.44
CA VAL A 207 8.82 6.94 0.00
C VAL A 207 10.18 6.99 -0.67
N HIS A 208 10.61 5.88 -1.27
CA HIS A 208 11.87 5.79 -2.00
C HIS A 208 11.68 6.36 -3.41
N VAL A 209 12.28 7.52 -3.66
CA VAL A 209 12.21 8.22 -4.94
C VAL A 209 13.25 7.62 -5.89
N GLY A 210 12.81 7.28 -7.10
CA GLY A 210 13.65 6.69 -8.14
C GLY A 210 14.73 7.68 -8.64
N PRO A 211 15.75 7.17 -9.36
CA PRO A 211 16.84 8.00 -9.87
C PRO A 211 16.36 9.06 -10.88
N ASP A 212 15.36 8.72 -11.70
CA ASP A 212 14.83 9.64 -12.72
C ASP A 212 14.13 10.85 -12.09
N ASP A 213 13.23 10.59 -11.12
CA ASP A 213 12.53 11.66 -10.38
C ASP A 213 13.49 12.44 -9.47
N TRP A 214 14.52 11.78 -8.93
CA TRP A 214 15.58 12.43 -8.17
C TRP A 214 16.32 13.46 -9.03
N LEU A 215 16.68 13.11 -10.27
CA LEU A 215 17.40 13.99 -11.20
C LEU A 215 16.60 15.26 -11.52
N LEU A 216 15.28 15.14 -11.61
CA LEU A 216 14.38 16.24 -11.96
C LEU A 216 14.14 17.22 -10.80
N GLU A 217 14.39 16.82 -9.56
CA GLU A 217 14.00 17.61 -8.39
C GLU A 217 15.22 18.19 -7.63
N PRO A 218 15.52 19.51 -7.78
CA PRO A 218 16.70 20.14 -7.17
C PRO A 218 16.77 19.98 -5.65
N ALA A 219 15.62 19.93 -4.97
CA ALA A 219 15.57 19.75 -3.51
C ALA A 219 16.11 18.39 -3.04
N LEU A 220 16.15 17.38 -3.92
CA LEU A 220 16.68 16.05 -3.61
C LEU A 220 18.15 15.88 -3.97
N GLN A 221 18.75 16.82 -4.71
CA GLN A 221 20.14 16.73 -5.20
C GLN A 221 21.18 16.69 -4.06
N ALA A 222 20.84 17.24 -2.89
CA ALA A 222 21.66 17.14 -1.68
C ALA A 222 21.68 15.72 -1.08
N ARG A 223 20.85 14.80 -1.57
CA ARG A 223 20.68 13.42 -1.05
C ARG A 223 21.18 12.41 -2.07
N ARG A 224 21.64 11.25 -1.59
CA ARG A 224 22.15 10.17 -2.45
C ARG A 224 20.99 9.47 -3.19
N PRO A 225 21.07 9.26 -4.52
CA PRO A 225 20.00 8.61 -5.27
C PRO A 225 19.88 7.11 -4.97
N TRP A 226 18.69 6.56 -5.21
CA TRP A 226 18.47 5.12 -5.28
C TRP A 226 18.84 4.55 -6.64
N ARG A 227 19.28 3.30 -6.66
CA ARG A 227 19.30 2.48 -7.88
C ARG A 227 17.97 1.74 -7.95
N ALA A 228 17.25 1.87 -9.06
CA ALA A 228 15.94 1.26 -9.25
C ALA A 228 15.92 0.44 -10.55
N VAL A 229 15.20 -0.68 -10.52
CA VAL A 229 14.91 -1.51 -11.69
C VAL A 229 13.43 -1.86 -11.63
N LEU A 230 12.69 -1.55 -12.70
CA LEU A 230 11.29 -1.92 -12.86
C LEU A 230 11.19 -3.14 -13.78
N ALA A 231 10.51 -4.18 -13.31
CA ALA A 231 10.21 -5.34 -14.14
C ALA A 231 8.70 -5.61 -14.18
N ARG A 232 8.14 -5.66 -15.39
CA ARG A 232 6.74 -6.00 -15.63
C ARG A 232 6.62 -7.46 -16.07
N ARG A 233 5.76 -8.23 -15.39
CA ARG A 233 5.46 -9.63 -15.73
C ARG A 233 3.95 -9.87 -15.61
N ARG A 234 3.49 -10.90 -16.29
CA ARG A 234 2.09 -11.33 -16.29
C ARG A 234 2.02 -12.79 -15.85
N TRP A 235 1.15 -13.07 -14.89
CA TRP A 235 0.74 -14.43 -14.58
C TRP A 235 -0.38 -14.86 -15.53
N ARG A 236 -0.19 -15.99 -16.19
CA ARG A 236 -1.14 -16.63 -17.09
C ARG A 236 -1.51 -18.01 -16.54
N PRO A 237 -2.80 -18.30 -16.35
CA PRO A 237 -3.25 -19.63 -15.97
C PRO A 237 -2.73 -20.70 -16.94
N GLY A 238 -2.24 -21.82 -16.41
CA GLY A 238 -1.74 -22.95 -17.22
C GLY A 238 -0.36 -22.75 -17.85
N TYR A 239 0.33 -21.63 -17.58
CA TYR A 239 1.68 -21.37 -18.09
C TYR A 239 2.66 -21.05 -16.95
N ASN A 240 2.56 -19.86 -16.37
CA ASN A 240 3.50 -19.36 -15.35
C ASN A 240 2.82 -18.92 -14.04
N ALA A 241 1.53 -19.24 -13.87
CA ALA A 241 0.77 -19.03 -12.64
C ALA A 241 1.03 -20.17 -11.63
N GLY A 242 2.27 -20.24 -11.14
CA GLY A 242 2.78 -21.33 -10.30
C GLY A 242 2.24 -21.37 -8.88
N GLY A 243 1.66 -20.27 -8.41
CA GLY A 243 1.13 -20.18 -7.04
C GLY A 243 2.21 -19.92 -5.98
N PRO A 244 1.82 -19.84 -4.71
CA PRO A 244 2.72 -19.55 -3.59
C PRO A 244 3.60 -20.76 -3.21
N PRO A 245 4.64 -20.58 -2.36
CA PRO A 245 5.63 -21.62 -2.02
C PRO A 245 5.08 -22.95 -1.48
N ARG A 246 3.81 -22.96 -1.04
CA ARG A 246 3.09 -24.18 -0.64
C ARG A 246 2.80 -25.13 -1.82
N CYS A 247 2.86 -24.65 -3.06
CA CYS A 247 2.61 -25.44 -4.27
C CYS A 247 3.95 -25.84 -4.90
N ALA A 248 4.72 -26.73 -4.27
CA ALA A 248 6.11 -27.02 -4.65
C ALA A 248 6.28 -27.39 -6.14
N GLU A 249 5.35 -28.16 -6.69
CA GLU A 249 5.37 -28.63 -8.09
C GLU A 249 5.23 -27.50 -9.10
N THR A 250 4.43 -26.48 -8.80
CA THR A 250 4.12 -25.41 -9.75
C THR A 250 4.84 -24.10 -9.44
N THR A 251 5.35 -23.91 -8.22
CA THR A 251 5.96 -22.64 -7.77
C THR A 251 7.14 -22.23 -8.65
N GLY A 252 7.91 -23.20 -9.16
CA GLY A 252 9.05 -22.94 -10.04
C GLY A 252 8.68 -22.25 -11.36
N ALA A 253 7.42 -22.38 -11.82
CA ALA A 253 6.94 -21.75 -13.04
C ALA A 253 6.67 -20.25 -12.90
N ASN A 254 6.70 -19.67 -11.69
CA ASN A 254 6.55 -18.24 -11.51
C ASN A 254 7.72 -17.46 -12.12
N PRO A 255 7.53 -16.20 -12.56
CA PRO A 255 8.63 -15.36 -13.01
C PRO A 255 9.70 -15.18 -11.91
N GLN A 256 10.96 -15.45 -12.26
CA GLN A 256 12.11 -15.34 -11.35
C GLN A 256 12.94 -14.09 -11.66
N PHE A 257 13.56 -13.53 -10.63
CA PHE A 257 14.40 -12.33 -10.72
C PHE A 257 15.69 -12.55 -9.95
N LEU A 258 16.82 -12.26 -10.61
CA LEU A 258 18.14 -12.30 -9.98
C LEU A 258 18.50 -10.91 -9.46
N VAL A 259 18.82 -10.82 -8.17
CA VAL A 259 19.31 -9.59 -7.54
C VAL A 259 20.74 -9.83 -7.07
N GLN A 260 21.69 -9.15 -7.71
CA GLN A 260 23.10 -9.22 -7.34
C GLN A 260 23.42 -8.12 -6.32
N ILE A 261 23.80 -8.53 -5.11
CA ILE A 261 24.25 -7.62 -4.06
C ILE A 261 25.78 -7.65 -4.07
N PRO A 262 26.45 -6.53 -4.40
CA PRO A 262 27.91 -6.51 -4.40
C PRO A 262 28.45 -6.74 -2.99
N ALA A 263 29.46 -7.60 -2.87
CA ALA A 263 30.17 -7.80 -1.61
C ALA A 263 30.90 -6.50 -1.23
N SER A 264 30.74 -6.05 0.01
CA SER A 264 31.57 -4.98 0.56
C SER A 264 32.78 -5.62 1.22
N GLU A 265 33.94 -5.56 0.59
CA GLU A 265 35.19 -6.01 1.21
C GLU A 265 35.61 -5.02 2.32
N GLY A 266 35.96 -5.54 3.50
CA GLY A 266 36.42 -4.78 4.68
C GLY A 266 35.79 -5.21 6.02
N GLU A 267 36.55 -5.09 7.12
CA GLU A 267 36.07 -5.30 8.50
C GLU A 267 34.97 -4.28 8.83
N GLY A 268 33.73 -4.75 8.91
CA GLY A 268 32.54 -3.89 9.03
C GLY A 268 31.63 -3.94 7.81
N ALA A 269 31.37 -5.15 7.28
CA ALA A 269 30.50 -5.44 6.14
C ALA A 269 29.36 -4.43 5.99
N ARG A 270 29.47 -3.52 5.02
CA ARG A 270 28.41 -2.53 4.75
C ARG A 270 27.18 -3.29 4.30
N LYS A 271 26.16 -3.31 5.15
CA LYS A 271 24.87 -3.93 4.83
C LYS A 271 24.25 -3.15 3.66
N CYS A 272 23.92 -3.86 2.59
CA CYS A 272 23.19 -3.29 1.47
C CYS A 272 21.71 -3.24 1.81
N HIS A 273 21.05 -2.11 1.54
CA HIS A 273 19.61 -1.96 1.70
C HIS A 273 18.94 -2.16 0.35
N VAL A 274 18.16 -3.23 0.22
CA VAL A 274 17.38 -3.55 -0.97
C VAL A 274 15.91 -3.48 -0.61
N VAL A 275 15.13 -2.74 -1.38
CA VAL A 275 13.68 -2.64 -1.23
C VAL A 275 13.05 -3.26 -2.48
N VAL A 276 12.20 -4.27 -2.27
CA VAL A 276 11.46 -4.93 -3.35
C VAL A 276 9.98 -4.67 -3.14
N SER A 277 9.33 -4.08 -4.14
CA SER A 277 7.89 -3.86 -4.15
C SER A 277 7.25 -4.61 -5.31
N VAL A 278 6.21 -5.38 -4.98
CA VAL A 278 5.42 -6.14 -5.96
C VAL A 278 4.03 -5.55 -5.98
N THR A 279 3.64 -5.00 -7.14
CA THR A 279 2.31 -4.40 -7.34
C THR A 279 1.52 -5.22 -8.35
N GLN A 280 0.21 -5.35 -8.11
CA GLN A 280 -0.65 -6.17 -8.95
C GLN A 280 -1.62 -5.30 -9.76
N GLN A 281 -1.55 -5.41 -11.08
CA GLN A 281 -2.48 -4.78 -12.00
C GLN A 281 -3.42 -5.82 -12.60
N TYR A 282 -4.73 -5.59 -12.41
CA TYR A 282 -5.79 -6.38 -13.03
C TYR A 282 -6.30 -5.72 -14.31
N GLU A 283 -6.69 -6.54 -15.29
CA GLU A 283 -7.36 -6.04 -16.50
C GLU A 283 -8.73 -5.41 -16.16
N PRO A 284 -9.24 -4.45 -16.96
CA PRO A 284 -10.49 -3.73 -16.65
C PRO A 284 -11.69 -4.65 -16.39
N GLY A 285 -11.82 -5.75 -17.14
CA GLY A 285 -12.87 -6.75 -16.92
C GLY A 285 -12.75 -7.45 -15.57
N GLN A 286 -11.53 -7.88 -15.21
CA GLN A 286 -11.23 -8.50 -13.93
C GLN A 286 -11.46 -7.54 -12.75
N ARG A 287 -11.12 -6.25 -12.90
CA ARG A 287 -11.42 -5.23 -11.89
C ARG A 287 -12.91 -5.06 -11.64
N ARG A 288 -13.72 -5.01 -12.70
CA ARG A 288 -15.19 -4.90 -12.58
C ARG A 288 -15.77 -6.11 -11.86
N LEU A 289 -15.27 -7.30 -12.19
CA LEU A 289 -15.65 -8.56 -11.57
C LEU A 289 -15.30 -8.57 -10.08
N LEU A 290 -14.05 -8.24 -9.71
CA LEU A 290 -13.61 -8.13 -8.32
C LEU A 290 -14.38 -7.07 -7.54
N ALA A 291 -14.67 -5.92 -8.15
CA ALA A 291 -15.48 -4.87 -7.53
C ALA A 291 -16.95 -5.28 -7.37
N ALA A 292 -17.52 -6.03 -8.32
CA ALA A 292 -18.86 -6.61 -8.19
C ALA A 292 -18.91 -7.64 -7.05
N TRP A 293 -17.91 -8.51 -6.95
CA TRP A 293 -17.81 -9.50 -5.88
C TRP A 293 -17.59 -8.86 -4.51
N SER A 294 -16.74 -7.84 -4.42
CA SER A 294 -16.56 -7.08 -3.18
C SER A 294 -17.85 -6.34 -2.77
N ARG A 295 -18.59 -5.77 -3.74
CA ARG A 295 -19.91 -5.18 -3.48
C ARG A 295 -20.94 -6.20 -3.03
N ALA A 296 -21.04 -7.36 -3.67
CA ALA A 296 -21.92 -8.45 -3.23
C ALA A 296 -21.56 -8.89 -1.80
N ALA A 297 -20.26 -8.99 -1.49
CA ALA A 297 -19.80 -9.28 -0.13
C ALA A 297 -20.19 -8.19 0.88
N GLY A 298 -20.31 -6.92 0.45
CA GLY A 298 -20.63 -5.76 1.27
C GLY A 298 -22.13 -5.42 1.35
N ALA A 299 -22.93 -5.76 0.34
CA ALA A 299 -24.35 -5.42 0.23
C ALA A 299 -25.22 -6.13 1.28
N GLY A 300 -24.79 -7.28 1.80
CA GLY A 300 -25.43 -7.97 2.92
C GLY A 300 -25.18 -7.35 4.31
N ARG A 301 -24.75 -6.07 4.43
CA ARG A 301 -24.26 -5.50 5.71
C ARG A 301 -24.80 -4.09 6.02
N CYS A 302 -25.97 -4.02 6.65
CA CYS A 302 -26.34 -2.86 7.48
C CYS A 302 -26.02 -3.18 8.96
N GLY A 303 -24.88 -2.69 9.46
CA GLY A 303 -24.55 -2.76 10.89
C GLY A 303 -23.06 -2.93 11.22
N ARG A 304 -22.60 -2.24 12.28
CA ARG A 304 -21.20 -2.21 12.77
C ARG A 304 -20.67 -3.56 13.29
N ALA A 305 -21.53 -4.56 13.47
CA ALA A 305 -21.14 -5.89 13.91
C ALA A 305 -21.12 -6.89 12.74
N ARG A 306 -19.97 -7.53 12.56
CA ARG A 306 -19.66 -8.69 11.69
C ARG A 306 -19.11 -8.36 10.29
N ARG A 307 -17.79 -8.14 10.27
CA ARG A 307 -16.89 -8.38 9.11
C ARG A 307 -16.85 -9.86 8.65
N ARG A 308 -17.72 -10.73 9.18
CA ARG A 308 -17.67 -12.19 9.07
C ARG A 308 -19.07 -12.72 8.73
N THR A 309 -19.19 -13.50 7.65
CA THR A 309 -20.44 -14.17 7.26
C THR A 309 -20.39 -15.64 7.70
N SER A 310 -21.50 -16.21 8.18
CA SER A 310 -21.57 -17.65 8.46
C SER A 310 -21.56 -18.46 7.16
N SER A 311 -21.18 -19.75 7.26
CA SER A 311 -21.21 -20.70 6.13
C SER A 311 -22.58 -20.76 5.43
N TYR A 312 -23.68 -20.62 6.17
CA TYR A 312 -25.05 -20.60 5.63
C TYR A 312 -25.35 -19.39 4.73
N GLY A 313 -24.75 -18.24 5.02
CA GLY A 313 -24.94 -17.01 4.23
C GLY A 313 -24.17 -17.00 2.90
N LEU A 314 -23.21 -17.91 2.72
CA LEU A 314 -22.34 -17.95 1.53
C LEU A 314 -23.13 -18.19 0.24
N ARG A 315 -24.16 -19.04 0.26
CA ARG A 315 -24.97 -19.35 -0.93
C ARG A 315 -25.77 -18.16 -1.44
N ALA A 316 -26.30 -17.33 -0.54
CA ALA A 316 -27.03 -16.12 -0.92
C ALA A 316 -26.07 -15.10 -1.56
N LEU A 317 -24.90 -14.89 -0.95
CA LEU A 317 -23.86 -14.01 -1.49
C LEU A 317 -23.37 -14.46 -2.87
N LEU A 318 -23.16 -15.77 -3.06
CA LEU A 318 -22.76 -16.33 -4.36
C LEU A 318 -23.83 -16.10 -5.43
N ARG A 319 -25.13 -16.23 -5.10
CA ARG A 319 -26.23 -15.92 -6.01
C ARG A 319 -26.28 -14.43 -6.36
N GLU A 320 -26.06 -13.54 -5.39
CA GLU A 320 -25.96 -12.08 -5.64
C GLU A 320 -24.76 -11.73 -6.53
N ALA A 321 -23.67 -12.51 -6.44
CA ALA A 321 -22.53 -12.42 -7.34
C ALA A 321 -22.79 -13.06 -8.72
N GLY A 322 -23.99 -13.59 -8.98
CA GLY A 322 -24.38 -14.23 -10.24
C GLY A 322 -23.85 -15.66 -10.41
N VAL A 323 -23.41 -16.31 -9.34
CA VAL A 323 -22.79 -17.65 -9.38
C VAL A 323 -23.66 -18.67 -8.66
N THR A 324 -24.09 -19.70 -9.38
CA THR A 324 -24.79 -20.85 -8.80
C THR A 324 -23.81 -22.02 -8.61
N VAL A 325 -23.85 -22.65 -7.44
CA VAL A 325 -22.92 -23.73 -7.10
C VAL A 325 -23.64 -24.87 -6.40
N SER A 326 -23.27 -26.10 -6.75
CA SER A 326 -23.82 -27.32 -6.16
C SER A 326 -23.47 -27.43 -4.67
N ASN A 327 -24.21 -28.25 -3.92
CA ASN A 327 -23.95 -28.47 -2.49
C ASN A 327 -22.52 -28.92 -2.20
N LYS A 328 -21.98 -29.83 -3.03
CA LYS A 328 -20.60 -30.36 -2.86
C LYS A 328 -19.52 -29.29 -3.06
N VAL A 329 -19.70 -28.40 -4.02
CA VAL A 329 -18.73 -27.31 -4.25
C VAL A 329 -18.85 -26.27 -3.14
N LEU A 330 -20.06 -25.97 -2.68
CA LEU A 330 -20.25 -25.05 -1.55
C LEU A 330 -19.57 -25.59 -0.28
N GLU A 331 -19.71 -26.87 0.01
CA GLU A 331 -19.06 -27.53 1.14
C GLU A 331 -17.52 -27.43 1.06
N ALA A 332 -16.94 -27.72 -0.12
CA ALA A 332 -15.50 -27.56 -0.33
C ALA A 332 -15.01 -26.11 -0.16
N LEU A 333 -15.79 -25.13 -0.61
CA LEU A 333 -15.48 -23.71 -0.39
C LEU A 333 -15.51 -23.34 1.09
N VAL A 334 -16.50 -23.85 1.84
CA VAL A 334 -16.61 -23.60 3.29
C VAL A 334 -15.44 -24.24 4.03
N LEU A 335 -15.12 -25.51 3.76
CA LEU A 335 -14.01 -26.22 4.41
C LEU A 335 -12.66 -25.55 4.18
N ARG A 336 -12.46 -24.95 3.00
CA ARG A 336 -11.18 -24.32 2.64
C ARG A 336 -11.03 -22.89 3.14
N PHE A 337 -12.10 -22.10 3.04
CA PHE A 337 -12.04 -20.64 3.21
C PHE A 337 -12.69 -20.14 4.50
N ALA A 338 -13.49 -20.95 5.18
CA ALA A 338 -14.01 -20.59 6.49
C ALA A 338 -13.01 -20.95 7.60
N ARG A 339 -12.88 -20.07 8.60
CA ARG A 339 -12.24 -20.39 9.88
C ARG A 339 -13.31 -20.24 10.97
N ASP A 340 -13.47 -21.24 11.83
CA ASP A 340 -14.49 -21.29 12.88
C ASP A 340 -15.92 -21.03 12.36
N ALA A 341 -16.28 -21.68 11.24
CA ALA A 341 -17.56 -21.50 10.53
C ALA A 341 -17.86 -20.05 10.08
N ARG A 342 -16.83 -19.19 10.01
CA ARG A 342 -16.92 -17.78 9.60
C ARG A 342 -16.03 -17.51 8.38
N LEU A 343 -16.61 -16.87 7.36
CA LEU A 343 -15.92 -16.37 6.17
C LEU A 343 -15.63 -14.88 6.31
N THR A 344 -14.37 -14.51 6.16
CA THR A 344 -13.96 -13.11 6.06
C THR A 344 -14.26 -12.57 4.67
N HIS A 345 -14.35 -11.24 4.53
CA HIS A 345 -14.51 -10.59 3.23
C HIS A 345 -13.43 -11.00 2.22
N GLU A 346 -12.17 -11.07 2.66
CA GLU A 346 -11.04 -11.51 1.82
C GLU A 346 -11.19 -12.97 1.40
N ALA A 347 -11.54 -13.86 2.33
CA ALA A 347 -11.74 -15.27 2.04
C ALA A 347 -12.88 -15.50 1.03
N TYR A 348 -13.94 -14.70 1.10
CA TYR A 348 -15.04 -14.73 0.14
C TYR A 348 -14.61 -14.30 -1.27
N VAL A 349 -13.88 -13.18 -1.39
CA VAL A 349 -13.38 -12.71 -2.69
C VAL A 349 -12.40 -13.73 -3.29
N MET A 350 -11.54 -14.33 -2.46
CA MET A 350 -10.64 -15.40 -2.89
C MET A 350 -11.41 -16.66 -3.35
N ALA A 351 -12.45 -17.06 -2.63
CA ALA A 351 -13.30 -18.19 -3.01
C ALA A 351 -13.95 -17.99 -4.39
N LEU A 352 -14.50 -16.79 -4.63
CA LEU A 352 -15.07 -16.43 -5.94
C LEU A 352 -14.02 -16.37 -7.05
N ALA A 353 -12.84 -15.80 -6.78
CA ALA A 353 -11.75 -15.77 -7.74
C ALA A 353 -11.32 -17.19 -8.15
N ARG A 354 -11.19 -18.11 -7.19
CA ARG A 354 -10.85 -19.51 -7.50
C ARG A 354 -11.95 -20.23 -8.27
N LEU A 355 -13.21 -20.00 -7.91
CA LEU A 355 -14.35 -20.60 -8.61
C LEU A 355 -14.44 -20.10 -10.05
N HIS A 356 -14.20 -18.82 -10.28
CA HIS A 356 -14.17 -18.23 -11.62
C HIS A 356 -13.01 -18.77 -12.46
N VAL A 357 -11.79 -18.83 -11.90
CA VAL A 357 -10.62 -19.41 -12.61
C VAL A 357 -10.84 -20.88 -12.92
N ALA A 358 -11.44 -21.65 -12.01
CA ALA A 358 -11.80 -23.04 -12.26
C ALA A 358 -12.80 -23.18 -13.41
N HIS A 359 -13.81 -22.29 -13.47
CA HIS A 359 -14.80 -22.27 -14.54
C HIS A 359 -14.20 -21.87 -15.90
N GLU A 360 -13.31 -20.87 -15.93
CA GLU A 360 -12.61 -20.49 -17.16
C GLU A 360 -11.70 -21.62 -17.67
N ARG A 361 -10.96 -22.28 -16.78
CA ARG A 361 -10.15 -23.45 -17.13
C ARG A 361 -11.01 -24.55 -17.73
N PHE A 362 -12.15 -24.86 -17.12
CA PHE A 362 -13.07 -25.85 -17.67
C PHE A 362 -13.58 -25.44 -19.05
N ARG A 363 -14.03 -24.19 -19.25
CA ARG A 363 -14.46 -23.72 -20.58
C ARG A 363 -13.38 -23.84 -21.64
N SER A 364 -12.14 -23.55 -21.28
CA SER A 364 -10.98 -23.68 -22.18
C SER A 364 -10.65 -25.14 -22.52
N LEU A 365 -10.98 -26.09 -21.64
CA LEU A 365 -10.82 -27.52 -21.89
C LEU A 365 -12.02 -28.09 -22.65
N ASP A 366 -13.24 -27.70 -22.31
CA ASP A 366 -14.46 -28.08 -23.04
C ASP A 366 -14.40 -27.63 -24.51
N SER A 367 -13.86 -26.43 -24.77
CA SER A 367 -13.63 -25.98 -26.14
C SER A 367 -12.57 -26.83 -26.87
N ARG A 368 -11.50 -27.27 -26.18
CA ARG A 368 -10.49 -28.16 -26.78
C ARG A 368 -11.04 -29.57 -27.01
N LEU A 369 -11.80 -30.11 -26.05
CA LEU A 369 -12.41 -31.44 -26.11
C LEU A 369 -13.47 -31.57 -27.21
N LYS A 370 -14.15 -30.46 -27.55
CA LYS A 370 -15.10 -30.40 -28.68
C LYS A 370 -14.45 -30.56 -30.06
N TYR A 371 -13.18 -30.18 -30.21
CA TYR A 371 -12.45 -30.26 -31.48
C TYR A 371 -11.42 -31.39 -31.51
N ASN A 372 -11.02 -31.95 -30.37
CA ASN A 372 -10.15 -33.12 -30.30
C ASN A 372 -10.46 -33.91 -29.01
N PRO A 373 -11.00 -35.14 -29.08
CA PRO A 373 -11.31 -35.93 -27.90
C PRO A 373 -10.02 -36.47 -27.28
N VAL A 374 -9.40 -35.66 -26.43
CA VAL A 374 -8.24 -36.04 -25.64
C VAL A 374 -8.64 -37.10 -24.61
N SER A 375 -7.84 -38.17 -24.48
CA SER A 375 -8.06 -39.24 -23.49
C SER A 375 -7.88 -38.71 -22.06
N LEU A 376 -8.60 -39.30 -21.10
CA LEU A 376 -8.57 -38.94 -19.67
C LEU A 376 -7.16 -38.97 -19.03
N GLU A 377 -6.19 -39.60 -19.70
CA GLU A 377 -4.80 -39.73 -19.23
C GLU A 377 -3.97 -38.44 -19.45
N GLU A 378 -4.23 -37.66 -20.49
CA GLU A 378 -3.49 -36.41 -20.76
C GLU A 378 -3.90 -35.24 -19.85
N VAL A 379 -5.04 -35.35 -19.16
CA VAL A 379 -5.53 -34.33 -18.20
C VAL A 379 -4.88 -34.49 -16.81
N GLY A 380 -3.96 -35.45 -16.63
CA GLY A 380 -3.23 -35.66 -15.38
C GLY A 380 -4.12 -36.19 -14.25
N VAL A 381 -5.15 -36.97 -14.58
CA VAL A 381 -6.08 -37.56 -13.60
C VAL A 381 -5.57 -38.93 -13.15
N ALA A 382 -4.54 -38.93 -12.29
CA ALA A 382 -4.22 -40.12 -11.51
C ALA A 382 -5.18 -40.21 -10.32
N GLY A 383 -6.35 -40.82 -10.50
CA GLY A 383 -7.28 -41.06 -9.40
C GLY A 383 -8.56 -41.76 -9.82
N ARG A 384 -8.65 -43.07 -9.53
CA ARG A 384 -9.84 -43.90 -9.68
C ARG A 384 -11.05 -43.28 -8.98
N VAL A 385 -12.01 -42.75 -9.74
CA VAL A 385 -13.41 -42.62 -9.27
C VAL A 385 -14.32 -43.20 -10.34
N SER A 386 -14.41 -44.52 -10.36
CA SER A 386 -15.46 -45.25 -11.07
C SER A 386 -16.71 -45.29 -10.18
N ARG A 387 -17.73 -44.49 -10.50
CA ARG A 387 -19.12 -44.75 -10.08
C ARG A 387 -20.07 -44.50 -11.26
N PRO A 388 -21.06 -45.38 -11.49
CA PRO A 388 -21.91 -45.33 -12.66
C PRO A 388 -22.99 -44.23 -12.51
N GLY A 389 -23.20 -43.44 -13.56
CA GLY A 389 -24.38 -42.58 -13.69
C GLY A 389 -24.13 -41.06 -13.80
N GLY A 390 -22.88 -40.57 -13.73
CA GLY A 390 -22.55 -39.17 -14.02
C GLY A 390 -21.82 -39.04 -15.35
N SER A 391 -22.11 -38.00 -16.15
CA SER A 391 -21.34 -37.75 -17.37
C SER A 391 -19.86 -37.52 -17.01
N PRO A 392 -18.89 -38.11 -17.73
CA PRO A 392 -17.47 -38.03 -17.39
C PRO A 392 -16.98 -36.57 -17.26
N LEU A 393 -17.57 -35.66 -18.04
CA LEU A 393 -17.32 -34.21 -17.97
C LEU A 393 -17.70 -33.58 -16.62
N THR A 394 -18.77 -34.03 -15.96
CA THR A 394 -19.17 -33.50 -14.64
C THR A 394 -18.24 -33.97 -13.52
N ALA A 395 -17.71 -35.19 -13.61
CA ALA A 395 -16.72 -35.70 -12.66
C ALA A 395 -15.38 -34.95 -12.81
N VAL A 396 -14.92 -34.73 -14.05
CA VAL A 396 -13.72 -33.94 -14.36
C VAL A 396 -13.88 -32.49 -13.89
N LEU A 397 -15.03 -31.86 -14.16
CA LEU A 397 -15.33 -30.50 -13.69
C LEU A 397 -15.27 -30.40 -12.16
N LEU A 398 -15.89 -31.34 -11.44
CA LEU A 398 -15.88 -31.35 -9.98
C LEU A 398 -14.46 -31.53 -9.43
N GLN A 399 -13.68 -32.43 -10.03
CA GLN A 399 -12.30 -32.69 -9.61
C GLN A 399 -11.37 -31.51 -9.92
N MET A 400 -11.55 -30.83 -11.05
CA MET A 400 -10.83 -29.59 -11.37
C MET A 400 -11.18 -28.43 -10.43
N ILE A 401 -12.46 -28.28 -10.09
CA ILE A 401 -12.93 -27.30 -9.11
C ILE A 401 -12.29 -27.62 -7.75
N LEU A 402 -12.30 -28.88 -7.32
CA LEU A 402 -11.68 -29.30 -6.06
C LEU A 402 -10.17 -29.06 -6.08
N MET A 403 -9.44 -29.47 -7.13
CA MET A 403 -8.00 -29.21 -7.26
C MET A 403 -7.69 -27.71 -7.20
N THR A 404 -8.46 -26.87 -7.91
CA THR A 404 -8.27 -25.41 -7.88
C THR A 404 -8.63 -24.81 -6.51
N ILE A 405 -9.60 -25.36 -5.79
CA ILE A 405 -9.96 -24.95 -4.43
C ILE A 405 -8.88 -25.39 -3.43
N TYR A 406 -8.25 -26.56 -3.60
CA TYR A 406 -7.30 -27.14 -2.65
C TYR A 406 -5.82 -26.81 -2.91
N SER A 407 -5.41 -26.41 -4.12
CA SER A 407 -4.12 -25.71 -4.37
C SER A 407 -4.05 -24.36 -3.65
#